data_AF-A0A517M288-F1
#
_entry.id   AF-A0A517M288-F1
#
_cell.length_a   1.000
_cell.length_b   1.000
_cell.length_c   1.000
_cell.angle_alpha   90.00
_cell.angle_beta   90.00
_cell.angle_gamma   90.00
#
_symmetry.space_group_name_H-M   'P 1'
#
loop_
_entity.id
_entity.type
_entity.pdbx_description
1 polymer ?
#
loop_
_entity_poly.entity_id
_entity_poly.type
_entity_poly.pdbx_seq_one_letter_code
_entity_poly.pdbx_strand_id
1 'polypeptide(L)'
;MLADVRGRVTDLGQPLAGVTLLFVPESGNGAPSEAVTNPNGEYVLDYANGEAGARMGKQTVLLTVTQPTGNESKPTTPAGYSKQIDVVAGENEFDFDLSEF
;
A
#
# COMPACT_ATOMS: atom_id res chain seq x y z
N MET A 1 12.77 11.44 -11.02
CA MET A 1 13.09 10.01 -10.95
C MET A 1 12.16 9.40 -9.92
N LEU A 2 11.52 8.29 -10.27
CA LEU A 2 10.71 7.50 -9.34
C LEU A 2 11.58 6.38 -8.77
N ALA A 3 11.23 5.92 -7.57
CA ALA A 3 11.82 4.74 -6.97
C ALA A 3 10.86 3.57 -7.10
N ASP A 4 11.39 2.38 -7.34
CA ASP A 4 10.59 1.17 -7.44
C ASP A 4 10.13 0.78 -6.05
N VAL A 5 8.83 0.54 -5.91
CA VAL A 5 8.23 0.15 -4.63
C VAL A 5 7.32 -1.04 -4.84
N ARG A 6 7.56 -2.07 -4.04
CA ARG A 6 6.76 -3.29 -4.00
C ARG A 6 6.62 -3.78 -2.56
N GLY A 7 5.83 -4.82 -2.37
CA GLY A 7 5.74 -5.50 -1.09
C GLY A 7 4.53 -6.40 -1.02
N ARG A 8 4.20 -6.80 0.20
CA ARG A 8 3.07 -7.68 0.48
C ARG A 8 2.23 -7.17 1.65
N VAL A 9 0.92 -7.38 1.57
CA VAL A 9 -0.01 -7.16 2.66
C VAL A 9 -0.51 -8.49 3.21
N THR A 10 -0.43 -8.64 4.53
CA THR A 10 -0.95 -9.78 5.28
C THR A 10 -1.88 -9.35 6.40
N ASP A 11 -2.66 -10.29 6.92
CA ASP A 11 -3.37 -10.17 8.19
C ASP A 11 -3.17 -11.47 8.97
N LEU A 12 -2.54 -11.37 10.13
CA LEU A 12 -2.12 -12.52 10.94
C LEU A 12 -1.30 -13.54 10.11
N GLY A 13 -0.40 -13.03 9.27
CA GLY A 13 0.42 -13.82 8.35
C GLY A 13 -0.29 -14.41 7.12
N GLN A 14 -1.60 -14.19 6.95
CA GLN A 14 -2.33 -14.62 5.75
C GLN A 14 -2.30 -13.53 4.68
N PRO A 15 -2.01 -13.84 3.40
CA PRO A 15 -2.02 -12.84 2.35
C PRO A 15 -3.41 -12.24 2.11
N LEU A 16 -3.47 -10.92 1.95
CA LEU A 16 -4.70 -10.21 1.66
C LEU A 16 -4.72 -9.62 0.26
N ALA A 17 -5.65 -10.12 -0.56
CA ALA A 17 -5.92 -9.61 -1.90
C ALA A 17 -6.91 -8.44 -1.88
N GLY A 18 -6.82 -7.56 -2.88
CA GLY A 18 -7.76 -6.45 -3.04
C GLY A 18 -7.63 -5.33 -2.01
N VAL A 19 -6.48 -5.25 -1.33
CA VAL A 19 -6.14 -4.10 -0.47
C VAL A 19 -5.64 -2.98 -1.36
N THR A 20 -6.27 -1.82 -1.26
CA THR A 20 -5.80 -0.61 -1.95
C THR A 20 -4.76 0.08 -1.08
N LEU A 21 -3.57 0.33 -1.63
CA LEU A 21 -2.51 1.11 -1.00
C LEU A 21 -2.39 2.45 -1.71
N LEU A 22 -2.38 3.54 -0.95
CA LEU A 22 -2.15 4.89 -1.45
C LEU A 22 -0.96 5.53 -0.73
N PHE A 23 0.08 5.88 -1.47
CA PHE A 23 1.29 6.53 -0.97
C PHE A 23 1.19 8.03 -1.27
N VAL A 24 1.08 8.82 -0.21
CA VAL A 24 0.90 10.28 -0.30
C VAL A 24 2.19 10.97 0.15
N PRO A 25 2.85 11.75 -0.73
CA PRO A 25 4.05 12.49 -0.35
C PRO A 25 3.74 13.58 0.70
N GLU A 26 4.46 13.58 1.83
CA GLU A 26 4.21 14.57 2.89
C GLU A 26 4.57 15.99 2.47
N SER A 27 5.52 16.14 1.55
CA SER A 27 5.97 17.46 1.09
C SER A 27 4.92 18.23 0.28
N GLY A 28 3.75 17.63 -0.01
CA GLY A 28 2.68 18.21 -0.83
C GLY A 28 3.05 18.38 -2.31
N ASN A 29 4.32 18.19 -2.66
CA ASN A 29 4.84 18.25 -4.01
C ASN A 29 4.88 16.84 -4.58
N GLY A 30 3.78 16.40 -5.19
CA GLY A 30 3.72 15.15 -5.94
C GLY A 30 2.34 14.56 -6.03
N ALA A 31 2.09 13.82 -7.11
CA ALA A 31 0.91 12.99 -7.18
C ALA A 31 1.09 11.79 -6.22
N PRO A 32 0.00 11.25 -5.65
CA PRO A 32 0.09 10.01 -4.93
C PRO A 32 0.46 8.86 -5.87
N SER A 33 0.91 7.75 -5.30
CA SER A 33 1.09 6.48 -6.01
C SER A 33 0.10 5.47 -5.43
N GLU A 34 -0.45 4.60 -6.26
CA GLU A 34 -1.48 3.63 -5.85
C GLU A 34 -1.09 2.22 -6.25
N ALA A 35 -1.53 1.22 -5.48
CA ALA A 35 -1.52 -0.17 -5.89
C ALA A 35 -2.71 -0.92 -5.30
N VAL A 36 -3.05 -2.06 -5.91
CA VAL A 36 -4.00 -3.01 -5.37
C VAL A 36 -3.31 -4.37 -5.24
N THR A 37 -3.43 -5.02 -4.07
CA THR A 37 -2.81 -6.31 -3.86
C THR A 37 -3.45 -7.42 -4.70
N ASN A 38 -2.61 -8.29 -5.25
CA ASN A 38 -3.02 -9.47 -6.01
C ASN A 38 -3.49 -10.62 -5.08
N PRO A 39 -3.91 -11.79 -5.60
CA PRO A 39 -4.32 -12.95 -4.78
C PRO A 39 -3.25 -13.48 -3.80
N ASN A 40 -1.96 -13.21 -4.05
CA ASN A 40 -0.87 -13.57 -3.14
C ASN A 40 -0.62 -12.49 -2.06
N GLY A 41 -1.38 -11.40 -2.07
CA GLY A 41 -1.21 -10.24 -1.21
C GLY A 41 -0.10 -9.27 -1.68
N GLU A 42 0.49 -9.50 -2.86
CA GLU A 42 1.63 -8.72 -3.35
C GLU A 42 1.14 -7.48 -4.11
N TYR A 43 1.90 -6.40 -4.06
CA TYR A 43 1.64 -5.16 -4.79
C TYR A 43 2.92 -4.59 -5.40
N VAL A 44 2.75 -3.79 -6.45
CA VAL A 44 3.78 -2.92 -7.04
C VAL A 44 3.13 -1.56 -7.23
N LEU A 45 3.76 -0.48 -6.78
CA LEU A 45 3.19 0.86 -6.91
C LEU A 45 3.24 1.36 -8.35
N ASP A 46 2.13 1.94 -8.77
CA ASP A 46 2.02 2.75 -9.96
C ASP A 46 1.88 4.23 -9.54
N TYR A 47 2.74 5.10 -10.07
CA TYR A 47 2.62 6.55 -9.92
C TYR A 47 1.44 7.05 -10.76
N ALA A 48 0.72 8.08 -10.30
CA ALA A 48 -0.55 8.51 -10.92
C ALA A 48 -0.48 8.94 -12.41
N ASN A 49 0.70 9.08 -13.02
CA ASN A 49 0.87 9.30 -14.47
C ASN A 49 0.98 8.00 -15.29
N GLY A 50 0.88 6.82 -14.65
CA GLY A 50 1.07 5.51 -15.26
C GLY A 50 2.52 5.01 -15.30
N GLU A 51 3.48 5.75 -14.73
CA GLU A 51 4.85 5.26 -14.54
C GLU A 51 4.94 4.42 -13.26
N ALA A 52 5.69 3.31 -13.28
CA ALA A 52 5.89 2.51 -12.08
C ALA A 52 6.71 3.28 -11.02
N GLY A 53 6.36 3.08 -9.74
CA GLY A 53 7.10 3.56 -8.59
C GLY A 53 6.44 4.71 -7.83
N ALA A 54 7.21 5.31 -6.92
CA ALA A 54 6.78 6.44 -6.10
C ALA A 54 7.85 7.53 -6.01
N ARG A 55 7.46 8.72 -5.56
CA ARG A 55 8.43 9.78 -5.27
C ARG A 55 9.25 9.40 -4.04
N MET A 56 10.55 9.66 -4.11
CA MET A 56 11.47 9.52 -2.99
C MET A 56 11.13 10.52 -1.86
N GLY A 57 11.50 10.17 -0.64
CA GLY A 57 11.26 10.91 0.59
C GLY A 57 10.09 10.36 1.40
N LYS A 58 9.71 11.12 2.44
CA LYS A 58 8.65 10.75 3.37
C LYS A 58 7.29 10.62 2.70
N GLN A 59 6.67 9.45 2.88
CA GLN A 59 5.34 9.12 2.40
C GLN A 59 4.45 8.69 3.56
N THR A 60 3.20 9.12 3.53
CA THR A 60 2.14 8.51 4.33
C THR A 60 1.46 7.45 3.47
N VAL A 61 1.54 6.19 3.91
CA VAL A 61 0.86 5.07 3.28
C VAL A 61 -0.50 4.91 3.91
N LEU A 62 -1.55 4.85 3.10
CA LEU A 62 -2.92 4.55 3.51
C LEU A 62 -3.32 3.21 2.91
N LEU A 63 -3.74 2.26 3.73
CA LEU A 63 -4.26 0.97 3.28
C LEU A 63 -5.76 0.92 3.52
N THR A 64 -6.51 0.55 2.49
CA THR A 64 -7.96 0.43 2.52
C THR A 64 -8.37 -0.99 2.14
N VAL A 65 -9.06 -1.68 3.05
CA VAL A 65 -9.60 -3.02 2.80
C VAL A 65 -11.08 -2.91 2.43
N THR A 66 -11.44 -3.36 1.23
CA THR A 66 -12.82 -3.26 0.71
C THR A 66 -13.60 -4.59 0.73
N GLN A 67 -12.96 -5.72 1.09
CA GLN A 67 -13.59 -7.05 1.10
C GLN A 67 -13.56 -7.71 2.49
N PRO A 68 -14.48 -8.64 2.79
CA PRO A 68 -14.46 -9.40 4.03
C PRO A 68 -13.21 -10.27 4.11
N THR A 69 -12.39 -10.05 5.13
CA THR A 69 -11.47 -11.08 5.61
C THR A 69 -12.31 -12.26 6.14
N GLY A 70 -11.82 -13.48 5.97
CA GLY A 70 -12.64 -14.72 5.90
C GLY A 70 -13.74 -14.92 6.96
N ASN A 71 -14.82 -15.58 6.52
CA ASN A 71 -15.96 -16.10 7.30
C ASN A 71 -16.81 -15.14 8.15
N GLU A 72 -16.52 -13.84 8.18
CA GLU A 72 -17.45 -12.87 8.75
C GLU A 72 -18.33 -12.23 7.67
N SER A 73 -19.62 -12.12 7.99
CA SER A 73 -20.61 -11.45 7.15
C SER A 73 -20.30 -9.96 7.10
N LYS A 74 -19.48 -9.57 6.13
CA LYS A 74 -19.36 -8.23 5.53
C LYS A 74 -18.85 -7.13 6.50
N PRO A 75 -17.57 -6.73 6.42
CA PRO A 75 -17.19 -5.40 6.86
C PRO A 75 -17.76 -4.40 5.84
N THR A 76 -18.82 -3.69 6.22
CA THR A 76 -19.40 -2.59 5.44
C THR A 76 -18.66 -1.25 5.64
N THR A 77 -17.62 -1.25 6.47
CA THR A 77 -16.82 -0.06 6.78
C THR A 77 -15.38 -0.31 6.32
N PRO A 78 -14.82 0.49 5.41
CA PRO A 78 -13.41 0.40 5.06
C PRO A 78 -12.56 0.57 6.33
N ALA A 79 -11.73 -0.42 6.65
CA ALA A 79 -10.68 -0.24 7.64
C ALA A 79 -9.56 0.56 6.97
N GLY A 80 -9.31 1.76 7.48
CA GLY A 80 -8.25 2.66 7.02
C GLY A 80 -7.05 2.55 7.94
N TYR A 81 -5.97 1.95 7.46
CA TYR A 81 -4.70 1.86 8.16
C TYR A 81 -3.73 2.92 7.63
N SER A 82 -2.86 3.46 8.47
CA SER A 82 -1.86 4.44 8.02
C SER A 82 -0.49 4.22 8.64
N LYS A 83 0.58 4.37 7.86
CA LYS A 83 1.97 4.27 8.31
C LYS A 83 2.86 5.26 7.55
N GLN A 84 3.76 5.93 8.27
CA GLN A 84 4.80 6.75 7.66
C GLN A 84 6.00 5.89 7.29
N ILE A 85 6.53 6.11 6.09
CA ILE A 85 7.73 5.45 5.59
C ILE A 85 8.63 6.46 4.88
N ASP A 86 9.87 6.06 4.61
CA ASP A 86 10.79 6.83 3.78
C ASP A 86 11.13 6.03 2.52
N VAL A 87 10.79 6.57 1.35
CA VAL A 87 11.11 5.94 0.06
C VAL A 87 12.48 6.44 -0.40
N VAL A 88 13.43 5.53 -0.56
CA VAL A 88 14.79 5.85 -1.00
C VAL A 88 15.00 5.58 -2.49
N ALA A 89 16.10 6.06 -3.05
CA ALA A 89 16.44 5.78 -4.45
C ALA A 89 16.68 4.28 -4.68
N GLY A 90 16.20 3.77 -5.82
CA GLY A 90 16.32 2.36 -6.19
C GLY A 90 15.11 1.53 -5.76
N GLU A 91 15.36 0.29 -5.35
CA GLU A 91 14.33 -0.68 -4.96
C GLU A 91 13.95 -0.51 -3.49
N ASN A 92 12.64 -0.47 -3.23
CA ASN A 92 12.08 -0.46 -1.89
C ASN A 92 11.07 -1.60 -1.75
N GLU A 93 11.18 -2.34 -0.65
CA GLU A 93 10.26 -3.42 -0.28
C GLU A 93 9.62 -3.09 1.07
N PHE A 94 8.30 -2.90 1.07
CA PHE A 94 7.54 -2.58 2.28
C PHE A 94 6.41 -3.60 2.48
N ASP A 95 6.60 -4.47 3.47
CA ASP A 95 5.56 -5.40 3.87
C ASP A 95 4.72 -4.81 5.01
N PHE A 96 3.42 -5.10 4.98
CA PHE A 96 2.46 -4.63 5.96
C PHE A 96 1.65 -5.80 6.49
N ASP A 97 1.74 -6.09 7.78
CA ASP A 97 0.77 -6.95 8.46
C ASP A 97 -0.28 -6.07 9.15
N LEU A 98 -1.55 -6.22 8.78
CA LEU A 98 -2.65 -5.43 9.32
C LEU A 98 -2.86 -5.65 10.83
N SER A 99 -2.36 -6.76 11.39
CA SER A 99 -2.40 -7.03 12.83
C SER A 99 -1.39 -6.21 13.65
N GLU A 100 -0.44 -5.54 12.98
CA GLU A 100 0.60 -4.72 13.63
C GLU A 100 0.28 -3.21 13.69
N PHE A 101 -0.91 -2.80 13.24
CA PHE A 101 -1.35 -1.40 13.23
C PHE A 101 -2.13 -0.99 14.49
#